data_AF-A0A6C2CMI3-F1
#
_entry.id   AF-A0A6C2CMI3-F1
#
_cell.length_a   1.000
_cell.length_b   1.000
_cell.length_c   1.000
_cell.angle_alpha   90.00
_cell.angle_beta   90.00
_cell.angle_gamma   90.00
#
_symmetry.space_group_name_H-M   'P 1'
#
loop_
_entity.id
_entity.type
_entity.pdbx_description
1 polymer ?
#
loop_
_entity_poly.entity_id
_entity_poly.type
_entity_poly.pdbx_seq_one_letter_code
_entity_poly.pdbx_strand_id
1 'polypeptide(L)'
;MNMKLIIGGSSLVFAIAIAVPLTATAQTAGEKVKIERMSKYIASIGKKLAGNNEAIKSTSMNWPENPEAKEVAAFNDAKRIGALWELVHVQRSNEEKAFPNAKDNQEQLALSLLNRLLSFSKYQTFLGNSSNDVIVKDYIDGEIADLKMVFSDKMPVGLYFKSRKIREDKYYLLTMQEKEIVTEILTFKISKNGKLEALATKTFMISLLESCYQNMDVCAKLAGK
;
A
#
# COMPACT_ATOMS: atom_id res chain seq x y z
N MET A 1 -12.81 36.13 -33.21
CA MET A 1 -12.60 35.77 -31.79
C MET A 1 -12.93 34.30 -31.63
N ASN A 2 -11.90 33.45 -31.63
CA ASN A 2 -12.08 31.99 -31.60
C ASN A 2 -11.85 31.49 -30.17
N MET A 3 -12.93 31.02 -29.56
CA MET A 3 -12.95 30.34 -28.27
C MET A 3 -12.30 28.97 -28.45
N LYS A 4 -11.10 28.77 -27.89
CA LYS A 4 -10.44 27.46 -27.88
C LYS A 4 -10.82 26.72 -26.59
N LEU A 5 -11.41 25.55 -26.81
CA LEU A 5 -11.66 24.42 -25.92
C LEU A 5 -10.71 24.36 -24.69
N ILE A 6 -11.29 24.40 -23.49
CA ILE A 6 -10.66 23.89 -22.27
C ILE A 6 -10.96 22.40 -22.23
N ILE A 7 -9.99 21.57 -22.60
CA ILE A 7 -10.04 20.13 -22.35
C ILE A 7 -9.65 19.93 -20.89
N GLY A 8 -10.67 19.76 -20.04
CA GLY A 8 -10.51 19.14 -18.73
C GLY A 8 -10.19 17.66 -18.92
N GLY A 9 -9.03 17.26 -18.41
CA GLY A 9 -8.54 15.90 -18.60
C GLY A 9 -7.05 15.80 -18.32
N SER A 10 -6.58 16.34 -17.21
CA SER A 10 -5.24 16.04 -16.71
C SER A 10 -5.27 14.67 -16.02
N SER A 11 -5.54 13.63 -16.81
CA SER A 11 -5.10 12.28 -16.50
C SER A 11 -3.58 12.27 -16.60
N LEU A 12 -2.90 12.81 -15.58
CA LEU A 12 -1.55 12.38 -15.25
C LEU A 12 -1.68 10.95 -14.74
N VAL A 13 -1.79 10.03 -15.69
CA VAL A 13 -1.31 8.67 -15.56
C VAL A 13 0.17 8.83 -15.21
N PHE A 14 0.48 8.86 -13.92
CA PHE A 14 1.85 8.65 -13.46
C PHE A 14 2.18 7.21 -13.82
N ALA A 15 2.71 7.03 -15.01
CA ALA A 15 3.59 5.93 -15.31
C ALA A 15 4.79 6.07 -14.36
N ILE A 16 4.70 5.48 -13.18
CA ILE A 16 5.91 5.13 -12.43
C ILE A 16 6.49 3.95 -13.20
N ALA A 17 7.27 4.26 -14.24
CA ALA A 17 8.10 3.29 -14.93
C ALA A 17 9.17 2.83 -13.94
N ILE A 18 8.87 1.80 -13.14
CA ILE A 18 9.87 1.13 -12.31
C ILE A 18 10.51 0.03 -13.15
N ALA A 19 11.33 0.47 -14.08
CA ALA A 19 12.48 -0.30 -14.53
C ALA A 19 13.69 0.62 -14.31
N VAL A 20 14.14 0.76 -13.06
CA VAL A 20 15.47 1.29 -12.80
C VAL A 20 16.38 0.08 -12.63
N PRO A 21 17.23 -0.20 -13.62
CA PRO A 21 18.31 -1.15 -13.42
C PRO A 21 19.10 -0.67 -12.19
N LEU A 22 19.51 -1.60 -11.34
CA LEU A 22 20.71 -1.41 -10.51
C LEU A 22 21.93 -1.34 -11.45
N THR A 23 21.94 -0.42 -12.43
CA THR A 23 23.10 -0.16 -13.24
C THR A 23 24.05 0.63 -12.38
N ALA A 24 25.25 0.07 -12.22
CA ALA A 24 26.42 0.70 -11.64
C ALA A 24 26.81 1.95 -12.47
N THR A 25 26.04 3.03 -12.37
CA THR A 25 26.59 4.37 -12.58
C THR A 25 27.45 4.69 -11.36
N ALA A 26 28.53 5.43 -11.54
CA ALA A 26 29.47 5.77 -10.47
C ALA A 26 28.77 6.56 -9.36
N GLN A 27 28.22 5.84 -8.37
CA GLN A 27 27.61 6.41 -7.19
C GLN A 27 28.70 7.03 -6.33
N THR A 28 28.44 8.23 -5.82
CA THR A 28 29.31 8.86 -4.84
C THR A 28 29.46 7.96 -3.61
N ALA A 29 30.58 8.07 -2.88
CA ALA A 29 30.78 7.30 -1.66
C ALA A 29 29.63 7.52 -0.65
N GLY A 30 29.06 8.73 -0.60
CA GLY A 30 27.91 9.06 0.24
C GLY A 30 26.62 8.34 -0.17
N GLU A 31 26.33 8.24 -1.47
CA GLU A 31 25.15 7.52 -1.98
C GLU A 31 25.25 6.01 -1.73
N LYS A 32 26.43 5.41 -1.91
CA LYS A 32 26.67 3.99 -1.61
C LYS A 32 26.33 3.66 -0.16
N VAL A 33 26.78 4.50 0.78
CA VAL A 33 26.49 4.32 2.21
C VAL A 33 24.99 4.46 2.50
N LYS A 34 24.29 5.42 1.86
CA LYS A 34 22.84 5.57 2.01
C LYS A 34 22.07 4.36 1.49
N ILE A 35 22.47 3.82 0.33
CA ILE A 35 21.86 2.63 -0.28
C ILE A 35 22.07 1.37 0.57
N GLU A 36 23.27 1.18 1.11
CA GLU A 36 23.56 0.05 2.01
C GLU A 36 22.69 0.13 3.28
N ARG A 37 22.59 1.32 3.87
CA ARG A 37 21.75 1.59 5.04
C ARG A 37 20.27 1.33 4.74
N MET A 38 19.74 1.88 3.64
CA MET A 38 18.38 1.60 3.18
C MET A 38 18.12 0.10 3.03
N SER A 39 19.04 -0.64 2.40
CA SER A 39 18.92 -2.09 2.20
C SER A 39 18.85 -2.85 3.53
N LYS A 40 19.69 -2.46 4.51
CA LYS A 40 19.65 -3.02 5.87
C LYS A 40 18.33 -2.76 6.57
N TYR A 41 17.79 -1.55 6.45
CA TYR A 41 16.50 -1.20 7.02
C TYR A 41 15.35 -2.01 6.42
N ILE A 42 15.25 -2.07 5.08
CA ILE A 42 14.21 -2.86 4.38
C ILE A 42 14.32 -4.34 4.76
N ALA A 43 15.53 -4.90 4.80
CA ALA A 43 15.75 -6.28 5.24
C ALA A 43 15.29 -6.52 6.69
N SER A 44 15.54 -5.56 7.60
CA SER A 44 15.08 -5.62 8.99
C SER A 44 13.56 -5.60 9.08
N ILE A 45 12.88 -4.72 8.33
CA ILE A 45 11.42 -4.71 8.26
C ILE A 45 10.88 -6.01 7.70
N GLY A 46 11.46 -6.53 6.62
CA GLY A 46 11.08 -7.81 6.06
C GLY A 46 11.11 -8.93 7.10
N LYS A 47 12.19 -9.04 7.89
CA LYS A 47 12.30 -10.02 8.98
C LYS A 47 11.19 -9.88 10.04
N LYS A 48 10.78 -8.65 10.36
CA LYS A 48 9.67 -8.41 11.31
C LYS A 48 8.33 -8.90 10.77
N LEU A 49 8.11 -8.80 9.45
CA LEU A 49 6.85 -9.18 8.82
C LEU A 49 6.75 -10.68 8.56
N ALA A 50 7.78 -11.28 7.95
CA ALA A 50 7.78 -12.68 7.55
C ALA A 50 8.36 -13.65 8.61
N GLY A 51 8.91 -13.12 9.71
CA GLY A 51 9.67 -13.90 10.69
C GLY A 51 11.02 -14.39 10.13
N ASN A 52 11.53 -15.50 10.67
CA ASN A 52 12.76 -16.15 10.19
C ASN A 52 12.58 -16.91 8.86
N ASN A 53 11.38 -16.94 8.27
CA ASN A 53 11.16 -17.59 7.00
C ASN A 53 11.78 -16.77 5.86
N GLU A 54 12.54 -17.45 4.99
CA GLU A 54 13.28 -16.86 3.86
C GLU A 54 12.40 -16.27 2.73
N ALA A 55 11.11 -16.04 2.97
CA ALA A 55 10.13 -15.66 1.95
C ALA A 55 10.31 -14.23 1.39
N ILE A 56 11.25 -13.44 1.91
CA ILE A 56 11.52 -12.06 1.44
C ILE A 56 12.46 -12.06 0.21
N LYS A 57 12.97 -13.23 -0.23
CA LYS A 57 13.94 -13.33 -1.33
C LYS A 57 13.39 -12.96 -2.72
N SER A 58 12.10 -12.70 -2.90
CA SER A 58 11.53 -12.28 -4.19
C SER A 58 10.52 -11.12 -4.08
N THR A 59 11.00 -9.98 -3.57
CA THR A 59 10.30 -8.71 -3.80
C THR A 59 10.55 -8.27 -5.25
N SER A 60 9.90 -8.92 -6.23
CA SER A 60 9.95 -8.41 -7.61
C SER A 60 9.07 -7.16 -7.70
N MET A 61 9.59 -6.11 -8.35
CA MET A 61 8.84 -4.86 -8.57
C MET A 61 7.75 -5.00 -9.64
N ASN A 62 7.74 -6.12 -10.38
CA ASN A 62 6.74 -6.37 -11.42
C ASN A 62 5.45 -6.93 -10.81
N TRP A 63 4.71 -6.05 -10.11
CA TRP A 63 3.41 -6.35 -9.51
C TRP A 63 2.43 -7.07 -10.45
N PRO A 64 2.30 -6.69 -11.75
CA PRO A 64 1.45 -7.39 -12.72
C PRO A 64 1.75 -8.88 -12.93
N GLU A 65 2.96 -9.35 -12.62
CA GLU A 65 3.36 -10.76 -12.78
C GLU A 65 3.12 -11.60 -11.53
N ASN A 66 2.68 -10.98 -10.43
CA ASN A 66 2.45 -11.67 -9.17
C ASN A 66 1.28 -12.68 -9.30
N PRO A 67 1.51 -13.99 -9.03
CA PRO A 67 0.50 -15.01 -9.22
C PRO A 67 -0.67 -14.87 -8.24
N GLU A 68 -0.42 -14.52 -6.97
CA GLU A 68 -1.48 -14.26 -5.99
C GLU A 68 -2.31 -13.04 -6.39
N ALA A 69 -1.70 -12.01 -6.98
CA ALA A 69 -2.40 -10.83 -7.49
C ALA A 69 -3.32 -11.18 -8.68
N LYS A 70 -2.83 -11.99 -9.63
CA LYS A 70 -3.65 -12.47 -10.76
C LYS A 70 -4.85 -13.30 -10.31
N GLU A 71 -4.67 -14.14 -9.29
CA GLU A 71 -5.75 -14.94 -8.71
C GLU A 71 -6.83 -14.05 -8.09
N VAL A 72 -6.45 -13.07 -7.26
CA VAL A 72 -7.40 -12.14 -6.63
C VAL A 72 -8.15 -11.31 -7.68
N ALA A 73 -7.47 -10.86 -8.74
CA ALA A 73 -8.10 -10.15 -9.84
C ALA A 73 -9.16 -10.98 -10.59
N ALA A 74 -9.05 -12.31 -10.55
CA ALA A 74 -9.98 -13.24 -11.19
C ALA A 74 -11.17 -13.64 -10.29
N PHE A 75 -11.22 -13.19 -9.04
CA PHE A 75 -12.36 -13.45 -8.16
C PHE A 75 -13.64 -12.81 -8.69
N ASN A 76 -14.78 -13.44 -8.41
CA ASN A 76 -16.10 -12.82 -8.60
C ASN A 76 -16.29 -11.63 -7.65
N ASP A 77 -17.32 -10.83 -7.87
CA ASP A 77 -17.50 -9.55 -7.19
C ASP A 77 -17.49 -9.66 -5.66
N ALA A 78 -18.31 -10.53 -5.07
CA ALA A 78 -18.39 -10.69 -3.61
C ALA A 78 -17.07 -11.17 -3.00
N LYS A 79 -16.43 -12.16 -3.62
CA LYS A 79 -15.15 -12.72 -3.15
C LYS A 79 -14.00 -11.74 -3.32
N ARG A 80 -14.00 -10.96 -4.40
CA ARG A 80 -13.03 -9.90 -4.65
C ARG A 80 -13.14 -8.80 -3.60
N ILE A 81 -14.36 -8.34 -3.29
CA ILE A 81 -14.59 -7.34 -2.25
C ILE A 81 -14.17 -7.86 -0.88
N GLY A 82 -14.53 -9.11 -0.56
CA GLY A 82 -14.09 -9.76 0.68
C GLY A 82 -12.57 -9.84 0.79
N ALA A 83 -11.88 -10.17 -0.30
CA ALA A 83 -10.43 -10.24 -0.36
C ALA A 83 -9.79 -8.86 -0.18
N LEU A 84 -10.31 -7.82 -0.83
CA LEU A 84 -9.84 -6.44 -0.68
C LEU A 84 -9.95 -5.96 0.77
N TRP A 85 -11.04 -6.30 1.46
CA TRP A 85 -11.21 -5.95 2.87
C TRP A 85 -10.19 -6.64 3.77
N GLU A 86 -9.94 -7.92 3.53
CA GLU A 86 -8.93 -8.68 4.27
C GLU A 86 -7.51 -8.15 3.99
N LEU A 87 -7.21 -7.78 2.73
CA LEU A 87 -5.93 -7.14 2.36
C LEU A 87 -5.69 -5.84 3.14
N VAL A 88 -6.71 -4.97 3.25
CA VAL A 88 -6.63 -3.74 4.06
C VAL A 88 -6.37 -4.06 5.54
N HIS A 89 -7.02 -5.09 6.07
CA HIS A 89 -6.83 -5.52 7.45
C HIS A 89 -5.40 -6.04 7.70
N VAL A 90 -4.87 -6.91 6.85
CA VAL A 90 -3.50 -7.44 6.96
C VAL A 90 -2.47 -6.32 6.76
N GLN A 91 -2.68 -5.41 5.79
CA GLN A 91 -1.81 -4.26 5.57
C GLN A 91 -1.64 -3.41 6.84
N ARG A 92 -2.73 -3.20 7.59
CA ARG A 92 -2.67 -2.49 8.87
C ARG A 92 -1.82 -3.23 9.90
N SER A 93 -2.01 -4.55 10.04
CA SER A 93 -1.20 -5.38 10.94
C SER A 93 0.29 -5.32 10.59
N ASN A 94 0.62 -5.39 9.30
CA ASN A 94 1.99 -5.25 8.82
C ASN A 94 2.58 -3.87 9.15
N GLU A 95 1.79 -2.81 9.01
CA GLU A 95 2.23 -1.46 9.34
C GLU A 95 2.52 -1.27 10.83
N GLU A 96 1.65 -1.79 11.70
CA GLU A 96 1.84 -1.77 13.15
C GLU A 96 3.11 -2.53 13.57
N LYS A 97 3.44 -3.65 12.89
CA LYS A 97 4.68 -4.41 13.12
C LYS A 97 5.92 -3.70 12.57
N ALA A 98 5.82 -3.08 11.39
CA ALA A 98 6.95 -2.44 10.72
C ALA A 98 7.33 -1.10 11.37
N PHE A 99 6.33 -0.30 11.74
CA PHE A 99 6.49 1.06 12.27
C PHE A 99 5.84 1.21 13.66
N PRO A 100 6.29 0.44 14.67
CA PRO A 100 5.66 0.43 15.99
C PRO A 100 5.69 1.79 16.68
N ASN A 101 6.63 2.67 16.30
CA ASN A 101 6.83 3.99 16.91
C ASN A 101 6.30 5.13 16.03
N ALA A 102 5.50 4.87 14.99
CA ALA A 102 4.99 5.90 14.09
C ALA A 102 4.18 7.01 14.78
N LYS A 103 3.67 6.78 15.99
CA LYS A 103 2.95 7.81 16.77
C LYS A 103 3.89 8.89 17.31
N ASP A 104 5.11 8.52 17.67
CA ASP A 104 6.06 9.37 18.40
C ASP A 104 7.34 9.66 17.59
N ASN A 105 7.43 9.08 16.38
CA ASN A 105 8.57 9.22 15.48
C ASN A 105 8.10 9.70 14.11
N GLN A 106 8.41 10.96 13.77
CA GLN A 106 7.98 11.60 12.53
C GLN A 106 8.56 10.91 11.28
N GLU A 107 9.78 10.37 11.34
CA GLU A 107 10.39 9.66 10.21
C GLU A 107 9.67 8.34 9.91
N GLN A 108 9.33 7.56 10.94
CA GLN A 108 8.53 6.36 10.80
C GLN A 108 7.11 6.69 10.35
N LEU A 109 6.50 7.75 10.88
CA LEU A 109 5.19 8.20 10.45
C LEU A 109 5.15 8.54 8.96
N ALA A 110 6.10 9.33 8.49
CA ALA A 110 6.19 9.73 7.08
C ALA A 110 6.31 8.50 6.16
N LEU A 111 7.20 7.56 6.50
CA LEU A 111 7.35 6.31 5.74
C LEU A 111 6.09 5.44 5.81
N SER A 112 5.44 5.36 6.97
CA SER A 112 4.21 4.59 7.18
C SER A 112 3.08 5.07 6.27
N LEU A 113 2.87 6.39 6.23
CA LEU A 113 1.82 7.02 5.42
C LEU A 113 2.10 6.86 3.92
N LEU A 114 3.33 7.09 3.47
CA LEU A 114 3.71 6.92 2.07
C LEU A 114 3.60 5.45 1.63
N ASN A 115 4.04 4.53 2.47
CA ASN A 115 3.95 3.11 2.19
C ASN A 115 2.49 2.66 2.06
N ARG A 116 1.61 3.12 2.97
CA ARG A 116 0.17 2.84 2.90
C ARG A 116 -0.46 3.38 1.63
N LEU A 117 -0.12 4.62 1.23
CA LEU A 117 -0.59 5.24 -0.02
C LEU A 117 -0.23 4.38 -1.25
N LEU A 118 1.01 3.92 -1.33
CA LEU A 118 1.49 3.09 -2.43
C LEU A 118 0.86 1.69 -2.42
N SER A 119 0.65 1.09 -1.25
CA SER A 119 -0.06 -0.19 -1.13
C SER A 119 -1.51 -0.09 -1.59
N PHE A 120 -2.24 0.95 -1.18
CA PHE A 120 -3.63 1.14 -1.60
C PHE A 120 -3.74 1.40 -3.10
N SER A 121 -2.78 2.11 -3.69
CA SER A 121 -2.70 2.27 -5.15
C SER A 121 -2.56 0.93 -5.87
N LYS A 122 -1.83 -0.05 -5.28
CA LYS A 122 -1.76 -1.42 -5.82
C LYS A 122 -3.07 -2.18 -5.64
N TYR A 123 -3.80 -2.00 -4.55
CA TYR A 123 -5.09 -2.66 -4.36
C TYR A 123 -6.16 -2.21 -5.36
N GLN A 124 -6.04 -0.97 -5.87
CA GLN A 124 -6.92 -0.50 -6.95
C GLN A 124 -6.83 -1.36 -8.21
N THR A 125 -5.71 -2.06 -8.45
CA THR A 125 -5.56 -2.92 -9.63
C THR A 125 -6.43 -4.16 -9.60
N PHE A 126 -7.02 -4.49 -8.46
CA PHE A 126 -7.95 -5.62 -8.36
C PHE A 126 -9.36 -5.26 -8.80
N LEU A 127 -9.73 -3.97 -8.79
CA LEU A 127 -11.09 -3.52 -9.05
C LEU A 127 -11.51 -3.85 -10.49
N GLY A 128 -12.69 -4.45 -10.61
CA GLY A 128 -13.37 -4.66 -11.89
C GLY A 128 -14.29 -3.50 -12.24
N ASN A 129 -15.46 -3.82 -12.80
CA ASN A 129 -16.46 -2.84 -13.26
C ASN A 129 -17.85 -3.04 -12.62
N SER A 130 -17.96 -3.80 -11.52
CA SER A 130 -19.23 -4.03 -10.84
C SER A 130 -19.64 -2.85 -9.95
N SER A 131 -20.92 -2.75 -9.57
CA SER A 131 -21.40 -1.74 -8.61
C SER A 131 -20.66 -1.82 -7.26
N ASN A 132 -20.33 -3.03 -6.82
CA ASN A 132 -19.57 -3.24 -5.59
C ASN A 132 -18.13 -2.73 -5.73
N ASP A 133 -17.51 -2.88 -6.90
CA ASP A 133 -16.18 -2.30 -7.16
C ASP A 133 -16.21 -0.78 -7.05
N VAL A 134 -17.28 -0.11 -7.51
CA VAL A 134 -17.42 1.37 -7.38
C VAL A 134 -17.36 1.78 -5.91
N ILE A 135 -18.09 1.09 -5.04
CA ILE A 135 -18.12 1.41 -3.61
C ILE A 135 -16.73 1.22 -2.96
N VAL A 136 -16.04 0.12 -3.28
CA VAL A 136 -14.69 -0.12 -2.76
C VAL A 136 -13.69 0.87 -3.33
N LYS A 137 -13.83 1.22 -4.61
CA LYS A 137 -13.01 2.23 -5.27
C LYS A 137 -13.12 3.56 -4.54
N ASP A 138 -14.34 4.02 -4.25
CA ASP A 138 -14.58 5.27 -3.52
C ASP A 138 -13.92 5.26 -2.14
N TYR A 139 -13.97 4.13 -1.42
CA TYR A 139 -13.25 3.98 -0.15
C TYR A 139 -11.74 4.14 -0.33
N ILE A 140 -11.14 3.42 -1.29
CA ILE A 140 -9.69 3.45 -1.54
C ILE A 140 -9.25 4.84 -2.01
N ASP A 141 -9.99 5.46 -2.94
CA ASP A 141 -9.73 6.81 -3.44
C ASP A 141 -9.78 7.85 -2.32
N GLY A 142 -10.79 7.77 -1.44
CA GLY A 142 -10.92 8.66 -0.29
C GLY A 142 -9.76 8.51 0.70
N GLU A 143 -9.31 7.28 0.95
CA GLU A 143 -8.16 7.03 1.81
C GLU A 143 -6.85 7.54 1.20
N ILE A 144 -6.65 7.36 -0.10
CA ILE A 144 -5.50 7.93 -0.83
C ILE A 144 -5.53 9.46 -0.78
N ALA A 145 -6.70 10.09 -0.97
CA ALA A 145 -6.84 11.54 -0.93
C ALA A 145 -6.45 12.10 0.44
N ASP A 146 -6.96 11.50 1.52
CA ASP A 146 -6.62 11.90 2.88
C ASP A 146 -5.13 11.73 3.18
N LEU A 147 -4.53 10.60 2.80
CA LEU A 147 -3.10 10.36 2.98
C LEU A 147 -2.25 11.41 2.25
N LYS A 148 -2.64 11.81 1.04
CA LYS A 148 -1.99 12.92 0.30
C LYS A 148 -2.13 14.25 1.03
N MET A 149 -3.28 14.52 1.64
CA MET A 149 -3.47 15.74 2.43
C MET A 149 -2.60 15.75 3.69
N VAL A 150 -2.44 14.62 4.38
CA VAL A 150 -1.50 14.53 5.51
C VAL A 150 -0.07 14.73 5.04
N PHE A 151 0.33 14.05 3.96
CA PHE A 151 1.71 14.10 3.45
C PHE A 151 2.10 15.49 2.90
N SER A 152 1.11 16.30 2.53
CA SER A 152 1.31 17.70 2.11
C SER A 152 1.12 18.72 3.23
N ASP A 153 1.04 18.26 4.49
CA ASP A 153 0.81 19.08 5.69
C ASP A 153 -0.50 19.91 5.64
N LYS A 154 -1.43 19.54 4.75
CA LYS A 154 -2.75 20.19 4.60
C LYS A 154 -3.79 19.63 5.56
N MET A 155 -3.51 18.50 6.21
CA MET A 155 -4.39 17.89 7.20
C MET A 155 -3.60 17.32 8.39
N PRO A 156 -3.95 17.70 9.63
CA PRO A 156 -3.42 17.06 10.84
C PRO A 156 -3.65 15.54 10.86
N VAL A 157 -2.64 14.79 11.31
CA VAL A 157 -2.67 13.32 11.42
C VAL A 157 -3.85 12.81 12.27
N GLY A 158 -4.21 13.53 13.34
CA GLY A 158 -5.38 13.18 14.16
C GLY A 158 -6.70 13.26 13.39
N LEU A 159 -6.84 14.23 12.48
CA LEU A 159 -8.02 14.35 11.62
C LEU A 159 -8.05 13.25 10.56
N TYR A 160 -6.90 12.83 10.04
CA TYR A 160 -6.79 11.64 9.19
C TYR A 160 -7.36 10.40 9.87
N PHE A 161 -6.92 10.09 11.10
CA PHE A 161 -7.41 8.90 11.80
C PHE A 161 -8.91 8.96 12.07
N LYS A 162 -9.45 10.15 12.35
CA LYS A 162 -10.90 10.36 12.50
C LYS A 162 -11.64 10.11 11.18
N SER A 163 -11.17 10.71 10.09
CA SER A 163 -11.75 10.59 8.75
C SER A 163 -11.74 9.14 8.25
N ARG A 164 -10.60 8.46 8.41
CA ARG A 164 -10.44 7.03 8.13
C ARG A 164 -11.46 6.20 8.89
N LYS A 165 -11.60 6.39 10.20
CA LYS A 165 -12.57 5.64 11.00
C LYS A 165 -14.00 5.80 10.47
N ILE A 166 -14.40 7.03 10.13
CA ILE A 166 -15.73 7.29 9.57
C ILE A 166 -15.95 6.51 8.26
N ARG A 167 -14.94 6.47 7.38
CA ARG A 167 -15.01 5.69 6.13
C ARG A 167 -15.06 4.18 6.38
N GLU A 168 -14.21 3.68 7.28
CA GLU A 168 -14.20 2.27 7.68
C GLU A 168 -15.58 1.87 8.24
N ASP A 169 -16.16 2.67 9.14
CA ASP A 169 -17.47 2.42 9.73
C ASP A 169 -18.59 2.44 8.67
N LYS A 170 -18.60 3.45 7.77
CA LYS A 170 -19.58 3.53 6.68
C LYS A 170 -19.47 2.35 5.73
N TYR A 171 -18.25 2.00 5.34
CA TYR A 171 -18.00 0.91 4.40
C TYR A 171 -18.30 -0.46 5.04
N TYR A 172 -17.98 -0.63 6.32
CA TYR A 172 -18.38 -1.81 7.09
C TYR A 172 -19.89 -1.98 7.10
N LEU A 173 -20.66 -0.91 7.34
CA LEU A 173 -22.12 -0.97 7.30
C LEU A 173 -22.66 -1.35 5.91
N LEU A 174 -22.12 -0.75 4.84
CA LEU A 174 -22.54 -1.06 3.47
C LEU A 174 -22.20 -2.50 3.06
N THR A 175 -21.01 -2.98 3.41
CA THR A 175 -20.60 -4.37 3.10
C THR A 175 -21.31 -5.41 3.95
N MET A 176 -21.68 -5.07 5.20
CA MET A 176 -22.41 -5.97 6.09
C MET A 176 -23.90 -6.12 5.77
N GLN A 177 -24.44 -5.27 4.88
CA GLN A 177 -25.80 -5.44 4.35
C GLN A 177 -25.88 -6.52 3.27
N GLU A 178 -24.75 -6.85 2.63
CA GLU A 178 -24.67 -7.83 1.54
C GLU A 178 -24.18 -9.21 2.05
N LYS A 179 -25.11 -10.14 2.26
CA LYS A 179 -24.84 -11.46 2.87
C LYS A 179 -23.69 -12.23 2.21
N GLU A 180 -23.57 -12.15 0.89
CA GLU A 180 -22.51 -12.83 0.14
C GLU A 180 -21.13 -12.25 0.48
N ILE A 181 -21.01 -10.93 0.57
CA ILE A 181 -19.75 -10.25 0.94
C ILE A 181 -19.36 -10.63 2.37
N VAL A 182 -20.31 -10.61 3.31
CA VAL A 182 -20.06 -11.02 4.70
C VAL A 182 -19.56 -12.46 4.79
N THR A 183 -20.15 -13.36 3.99
CA THR A 183 -19.77 -14.77 3.95
C THR A 183 -18.33 -14.93 3.48
N GLU A 184 -17.90 -14.21 2.44
CA GLU A 184 -16.53 -14.26 1.94
C GLU A 184 -15.52 -13.67 2.94
N ILE A 185 -15.84 -12.53 3.58
CA ILE A 185 -15.00 -11.95 4.65
C ILE A 185 -14.80 -12.95 5.80
N LEU A 186 -15.89 -13.57 6.27
CA LEU A 186 -15.81 -14.58 7.34
C LEU A 186 -15.01 -15.81 6.89
N THR A 187 -15.20 -16.24 5.64
CA THR A 187 -14.46 -17.37 5.06
C THR A 187 -12.96 -17.11 5.08
N PHE A 188 -12.51 -15.93 4.65
CA PHE A 188 -11.09 -15.58 4.66
C PHE A 188 -10.49 -15.51 6.07
N LYS A 189 -11.24 -14.95 7.03
CA LYS A 189 -10.81 -14.86 8.44
C LYS A 189 -10.70 -16.22 9.10
N ILE A 190 -11.69 -17.10 8.91
CA ILE A 190 -11.72 -18.43 9.53
C ILE A 190 -10.66 -19.34 8.90
N SER A 191 -10.53 -19.31 7.57
CA SER A 191 -9.57 -20.16 6.85
C SER A 191 -8.12 -19.73 7.03
N LYS A 192 -7.85 -18.57 7.66
CA LYS A 192 -6.53 -17.94 7.72
C LYS A 192 -5.87 -17.96 6.35
N ASN A 193 -6.49 -17.27 5.40
CA ASN A 193 -6.08 -17.33 4.00
C ASN A 193 -4.64 -16.81 3.79
N GLY A 194 -3.66 -17.71 3.96
CA GLY A 194 -2.22 -17.40 3.92
C GLY A 194 -1.78 -16.81 2.58
N LYS A 195 -2.56 -17.01 1.51
CA LYS A 195 -2.34 -16.34 0.22
C LYS A 195 -2.57 -14.84 0.30
N LEU A 196 -3.67 -14.40 0.92
CA LEU A 196 -3.95 -12.97 1.09
C LEU A 196 -2.94 -12.32 2.04
N GLU A 197 -2.50 -13.04 3.07
CA GLU A 197 -1.43 -12.58 3.95
C GLU A 197 -0.10 -12.42 3.21
N ALA A 198 0.29 -13.41 2.39
CA ALA A 198 1.47 -13.35 1.54
C ALA A 198 1.39 -12.20 0.54
N LEU A 199 0.24 -12.02 -0.12
CA LEU A 199 -0.01 -10.95 -1.07
C LEU A 199 0.08 -9.57 -0.40
N ALA A 200 -0.58 -9.37 0.75
CA ALA A 200 -0.52 -8.13 1.51
C ALA A 200 0.91 -7.82 1.96
N THR A 201 1.64 -8.82 2.47
CA THR A 201 3.04 -8.67 2.90
C THR A 201 3.96 -8.32 1.73
N LYS A 202 3.79 -8.98 0.58
CA LYS A 202 4.56 -8.66 -0.62
C LYS A 202 4.24 -7.26 -1.15
N THR A 203 2.96 -6.87 -1.16
CA THR A 203 2.53 -5.50 -1.49
C THR A 203 3.22 -4.48 -0.59
N PHE A 204 3.20 -4.73 0.72
CA PHE A 204 3.84 -3.89 1.72
C PHE A 204 5.34 -3.71 1.44
N MET A 205 6.05 -4.80 1.14
CA MET A 205 7.49 -4.76 0.89
C MET A 205 7.85 -4.02 -0.40
N ILE A 206 7.07 -4.20 -1.47
CA ILE A 206 7.25 -3.45 -2.73
C ILE A 206 7.01 -1.96 -2.48
N SER A 207 5.91 -1.61 -1.81
CA SER A 207 5.58 -0.22 -1.46
C SER A 207 6.61 0.41 -0.52
N LEU A 208 7.21 -0.37 0.39
CA LEU A 208 8.24 0.12 1.30
C LEU A 208 9.53 0.46 0.54
N LEU A 209 9.91 -0.42 -0.39
CA LEU A 209 11.04 -0.18 -1.27
C LEU A 209 10.85 1.11 -2.06
N GLU A 210 9.68 1.28 -2.70
CA GLU A 210 9.30 2.51 -3.41
C GLU A 210 9.32 3.75 -2.49
N SER A 211 8.78 3.64 -1.27
CA SER A 211 8.75 4.73 -0.28
C SER A 211 10.16 5.15 0.14
N CYS A 212 11.04 4.17 0.39
CA CYS A 212 12.44 4.43 0.76
C CYS A 212 13.23 5.03 -0.39
N TYR A 213 12.95 4.69 -1.65
CA TYR A 213 13.57 5.36 -2.79
C TYR A 213 13.16 6.83 -2.89
N GLN A 214 11.87 7.13 -2.67
CA GLN A 214 11.37 8.51 -2.68
C GLN A 214 11.86 9.33 -1.48
N ASN A 215 12.24 8.69 -0.37
CA ASN A 215 12.71 9.33 0.85
C ASN A 215 14.01 8.69 1.37
N MET A 216 15.03 8.61 0.52
CA MET A 216 16.26 7.88 0.80
C MET A 216 16.96 8.34 2.07
N ASP A 217 16.96 9.64 2.37
CA ASP A 217 17.57 10.18 3.57
C ASP A 217 16.86 9.75 4.86
N VAL A 218 15.53 9.68 4.84
CA VAL A 218 14.72 9.23 5.98
C VAL A 218 15.01 7.76 6.27
N CYS A 219 14.97 6.93 5.23
CA CYS A 219 15.22 5.50 5.34
C CYS A 219 16.68 5.20 5.78
N ALA A 220 17.67 5.93 5.23
CA ALA A 220 19.07 5.79 5.61
C ALA A 220 19.35 6.23 7.07
N LYS A 221 18.64 7.24 7.58
CA LYS A 221 18.71 7.64 9.00
C LYS A 221 18.14 6.57 9.92
N LEU A 222 16.98 6.00 9.57
CA LEU A 222 16.34 4.96 10.36
C LEU A 222 17.16 3.66 10.43
N ALA A 223 17.98 3.38 9.42
CA ALA A 223 18.90 2.24 9.41
C ALA A 223 20.12 2.38 10.33
N GLY A 224 20.48 3.61 10.72
CA GLY A 224 21.68 3.94 11.49
C GLY A 224 21.43 4.25 12.97
N LYS A 225 20.18 4.10 13.43
CA LYS A 225 19.78 4.10 14.85
C LYS A 225 19.75 2.66 15.35
#